data_AF-E2AQA9-F1
#
_entry.id   AF-E2AQA9-F1
#
_cell.length_a   1.000
_cell.length_b   1.000
_cell.length_c   1.000
_cell.angle_alpha   90.00
_cell.angle_beta   90.00
_cell.angle_gamma   90.00
#
_symmetry.space_group_name_H-M   'P 1'
#
loop_
_entity.id
_entity.type
_entity.pdbx_description
1 polymer ?
#
loop_
_entity_poly.entity_id
_entity_poly.type
_entity_poly.pdbx_seq_one_letter_code
_entity_poly.pdbx_strand_id
1 'polypeptide(L)'
;DGILCHAYDLPKIYKKYVPLRVIVSSVNNHLYAFASFLHDIIHNGIPKAPSHIENSFELNIIIRDLSQIITKSKRKYDVISLFTNVPMELAVGGIGKSISFVK
;
A
#
# COMPACT_ATOMS: atom_id res chain seq x y z
N ASP A 1 -17.63 -2.78 27.10
CA ASP A 1 -16.18 -2.58 27.29
C ASP A 1 -15.45 -2.88 26.00
N GLY A 2 -14.85 -1.86 25.38
CA GLY A 2 -14.17 -1.99 24.10
C GLY A 2 -12.73 -2.45 24.25
N ILE A 3 -12.30 -3.41 23.44
CA ILE A 3 -10.90 -3.88 23.43
C ILE A 3 -10.06 -2.81 22.71
N LEU A 4 -9.04 -2.27 23.37
CA LEU A 4 -8.11 -1.31 22.76
C LEU A 4 -7.24 -1.99 21.70
N CYS A 5 -6.82 -1.26 20.65
CA CYS A 5 -5.84 -1.79 19.69
C CYS A 5 -4.52 -2.13 20.39
N HIS A 6 -3.86 -3.20 19.93
CA HIS A 6 -2.55 -3.59 20.44
C HIS A 6 -1.45 -3.12 19.48
N ALA A 7 -0.38 -2.53 20.01
CA ALA A 7 0.82 -2.22 19.26
C ALA A 7 1.90 -3.28 19.51
N TYR A 8 2.49 -3.80 18.44
CA TYR A 8 3.58 -4.77 18.48
C TYR A 8 4.78 -4.23 17.73
N ASP A 9 5.97 -4.55 18.21
CA ASP A 9 7.22 -4.26 17.53
C ASP A 9 7.77 -5.52 16.86
N LEU A 10 7.81 -5.52 15.53
CA LEU A 10 8.30 -6.66 14.76
C LEU A 10 9.75 -6.43 14.32
N PRO A 11 10.72 -7.27 14.72
CA PRO A 11 12.12 -7.09 14.34
C PRO A 11 12.34 -7.34 12.85
N LYS A 12 13.02 -6.41 12.17
CA LYS A 12 13.49 -6.63 10.80
C LYS A 12 14.84 -7.34 10.83
N ILE A 13 14.81 -8.66 11.10
CA ILE A 13 15.99 -9.51 11.35
C ILE A 13 17.07 -9.48 10.26
N TYR A 14 16.73 -9.09 9.03
CA TYR A 14 17.64 -9.03 7.89
C TYR A 14 18.36 -7.68 7.75
N LYS A 15 18.07 -6.68 8.60
CA LYS A 15 18.70 -5.34 8.55
C LYS A 15 19.71 -5.16 9.69
N LYS A 16 20.80 -4.44 9.40
CA LYS A 16 21.80 -4.06 10.40
C LYS A 16 21.12 -3.29 11.54
N TYR A 17 21.50 -3.59 12.78
CA TYR A 17 20.91 -3.06 14.02
C TYR A 17 19.46 -3.49 14.31
N VAL A 18 18.90 -4.43 13.52
CA VAL A 18 17.59 -5.05 13.72
C VAL A 18 16.49 -4.03 14.07
N PRO A 19 16.24 -3.03 13.20
CA PRO A 19 15.23 -2.02 13.46
C PRO A 19 13.85 -2.67 13.62
N LEU A 20 13.04 -2.11 14.52
CA LEU A 20 11.69 -2.55 14.79
C LEU A 20 10.71 -1.95 13.77
N ARG A 21 9.68 -2.71 13.42
CA ARG A 21 8.50 -2.24 12.68
C ARG A 21 7.32 -2.25 13.64
N VAL A 22 6.87 -1.07 14.03
CA VAL A 22 5.62 -0.93 14.79
C VAL A 22 4.47 -1.40 13.91
N ILE A 23 3.63 -2.27 14.44
CA ILE A 23 2.39 -2.76 13.83
C ILE A 23 1.28 -2.54 14.85
N VAL A 24 0.23 -1.82 14.45
CA VAL A 24 -0.98 -1.68 15.26
C VAL A 24 -2.00 -2.70 14.78
N SER A 25 -2.39 -3.64 15.65
CA SER A 25 -3.46 -4.59 15.39
C SER A 25 -4.77 -4.07 15.95
N SER A 26 -5.75 -3.97 15.06
CA SER A 26 -7.14 -3.67 15.41
C SER A 26 -8.04 -4.92 15.33
N VAL A 27 -7.46 -6.11 15.28
CA VAL A 27 -8.24 -7.37 15.20
C VAL A 27 -9.15 -7.49 16.42
N ASN A 28 -10.41 -7.89 16.20
CA ASN A 28 -11.46 -7.98 17.23
C ASN A 28 -11.85 -6.66 17.90
N ASN A 29 -11.45 -5.51 17.35
CA ASN A 29 -11.86 -4.18 17.79
C ASN A 29 -12.94 -3.62 16.84
N HIS A 30 -13.90 -2.87 17.39
CA HIS A 30 -14.90 -2.08 16.65
C HIS A 30 -14.28 -1.16 15.59
N LEU A 31 -13.06 -0.66 15.85
CA LEU A 31 -12.30 0.17 14.91
C LEU A 31 -11.98 -0.56 13.59
N TYR A 32 -11.91 -1.90 13.60
CA TYR A 32 -11.72 -2.67 12.38
C TYR A 32 -12.89 -2.52 11.42
N ALA A 33 -14.12 -2.65 11.92
CA ALA A 33 -15.33 -2.50 11.09
C ALA A 33 -15.42 -1.10 10.48
N PHE A 34 -15.08 -0.06 11.26
CA PHE A 34 -15.02 1.31 10.77
C PHE A 34 -13.92 1.51 9.71
N ALA A 35 -12.73 0.95 9.93
CA ALA A 35 -11.64 1.01 8.96
C ALA A 35 -11.99 0.27 7.65
N SER A 36 -12.64 -0.90 7.74
CA SER A 36 -13.13 -1.64 6.56
C SER A 36 -14.17 -0.84 5.78
N PHE A 37 -15.13 -0.23 6.46
CA PHE A 37 -16.12 0.63 5.82
C PHE A 37 -15.48 1.78 5.03
N LEU A 38 -14.50 2.47 5.62
CA LEU A 38 -13.76 3.54 4.92
C LEU A 38 -12.91 2.99 3.78
N HIS A 39 -12.30 1.82 3.97
CA HIS A 39 -11.51 1.15 2.94
C HIS A 39 -12.35 0.88 1.69
N ASP A 40 -13.56 0.35 1.84
CA ASP A 40 -14.42 0.01 0.71
C ASP A 40 -14.79 1.26 -0.11
N ILE A 41 -15.10 2.38 0.56
CA ILE A 41 -15.38 3.65 -0.11
C ILE A 41 -14.16 4.13 -0.90
N ILE A 42 -12.99 4.13 -0.26
CA ILE A 42 -11.75 4.61 -0.88
C ILE A 42 -11.32 3.69 -2.03
N HIS A 43 -11.39 2.38 -1.82
CA HIS A 43 -11.00 1.36 -2.80
C HIS A 43 -11.82 1.48 -4.08
N ASN A 44 -13.15 1.61 -3.95
CA ASN A 44 -14.04 1.76 -5.09
C ASN A 44 -13.89 3.10 -5.82
N GLY A 45 -13.44 4.15 -5.11
CA GLY A 45 -13.23 5.49 -5.69
C GLY A 45 -11.86 5.69 -6.36
N ILE A 46 -10.91 4.78 -6.20
CA ILE A 46 -9.58 4.90 -6.79
C ILE A 46 -9.53 4.06 -8.09
N PRO A 47 -9.36 4.69 -9.27
CA PRO A 47 -9.24 3.95 -10.52
C PRO A 47 -7.93 3.17 -10.56
N LYS A 48 -7.93 2.05 -11.29
CA LYS A 48 -6.70 1.30 -11.58
C LYS A 48 -5.75 2.18 -12.39
N ALA A 49 -4.49 2.24 -11.96
CA ALA A 49 -3.46 2.95 -12.70
C ALA A 49 -3.21 2.28 -14.07
N PRO A 50 -2.79 3.02 -15.11
CA PRO A 50 -2.41 2.41 -16.40
C PRO A 50 -1.29 1.37 -16.30
N SER A 51 -0.49 1.44 -15.24
CA SER A 51 0.59 0.49 -14.93
C SER A 51 0.15 -0.63 -13.98
N HIS A 52 -1.15 -0.82 -13.77
CA HIS A 52 -1.67 -1.89 -12.93
C HIS A 52 -1.32 -3.26 -13.54
N ILE A 53 -0.93 -4.19 -12.68
CA ILE A 53 -0.61 -5.57 -13.04
C ILE A 53 -1.36 -6.45 -12.06
N GLU A 54 -2.24 -7.32 -12.57
CA GLU A 54 -3.16 -8.11 -11.76
C GLU A 54 -2.43 -9.21 -10.99
N ASN A 55 -1.44 -9.85 -11.62
CA ASN A 55 -0.77 -11.01 -11.03
C ASN A 55 0.64 -11.25 -11.60
N SER A 56 1.32 -12.25 -11.04
CA SER A 56 2.68 -12.62 -11.42
C SER A 56 2.81 -13.17 -12.85
N PHE A 57 1.75 -13.76 -13.42
CA PHE A 57 1.78 -14.27 -14.79
C PHE A 57 1.75 -13.12 -15.79
N GLU A 58 0.87 -12.14 -15.59
CA GLU A 58 0.81 -10.92 -16.39
C GLU A 58 2.13 -10.13 -16.28
N LEU A 59 2.67 -9.99 -15.06
CA LEU A 59 3.98 -9.37 -14.84
C LEU A 59 5.07 -10.05 -15.67
N ASN A 60 5.06 -11.38 -15.75
CA ASN A 60 6.07 -12.14 -16.47
C ASN A 60 6.00 -11.85 -17.98
N ILE A 61 4.79 -11.80 -18.55
CA ILE A 61 4.57 -11.44 -19.95
C ILE A 61 5.11 -10.03 -20.22
N ILE A 62 4.71 -9.04 -19.42
CA ILE A 62 5.15 -7.65 -19.57
C ILE A 62 6.69 -7.54 -19.49
N ILE A 63 7.33 -8.21 -18.53
CA ILE A 63 8.78 -8.17 -18.37
C ILE A 63 9.50 -8.82 -19.57
N ARG A 64 8.97 -9.93 -20.10
CA ARG A 64 9.52 -10.59 -21.29
C ARG A 64 9.47 -9.65 -22.49
N ASP A 65 8.33 -9.03 -22.74
CA ASP A 65 8.14 -8.12 -23.88
C ASP A 65 9.04 -6.89 -23.75
N LEU A 66 9.10 -6.27 -22.56
CA LEU A 66 10.00 -5.14 -22.29
C LEU A 66 11.48 -5.51 -22.46
N SER A 67 11.87 -6.75 -22.16
CA SER A 67 13.26 -7.20 -22.31
C SER A 67 13.69 -7.38 -23.76
N GLN A 68 12.73 -7.57 -24.68
CA GLN A 68 13.00 -7.61 -26.12
C GLN A 68 13.16 -6.20 -26.70
N ILE A 69 12.48 -5.21 -26.11
CA ILE A 69 12.47 -3.82 -26.59
C ILE A 69 13.64 -3.01 -26.01
N ILE A 70 13.99 -3.23 -24.75
CA ILE A 70 14.95 -2.39 -24.04
C ILE A 70 16.32 -3.09 -23.96
N THR A 71 17.27 -2.62 -24.77
CA THR A 71 18.69 -3.04 -24.73
C THR A 71 19.49 -2.39 -23.58
N LYS A 72 18.89 -1.44 -22.85
CA LYS A 72 19.54 -0.68 -21.75
C LYS A 72 19.27 -1.28 -20.36
N SER A 73 20.06 -0.85 -19.37
CA SER A 73 20.07 -1.40 -18.01
C SER A 73 18.70 -1.37 -17.33
N LYS A 74 18.26 -2.52 -16.81
CA LYS A 74 17.12 -2.63 -15.88
C LYS A 74 17.56 -2.12 -14.51
N ARG A 75 16.79 -1.20 -13.91
CA ARG A 75 17.05 -0.67 -12.56
C ARG A 75 15.92 -1.04 -11.62
N LYS A 76 16.27 -1.47 -10.42
CA LYS A 76 15.33 -1.77 -9.34
C LYS A 76 15.44 -0.67 -8.31
N TYR A 77 14.32 -0.03 -8.00
CA TYR A 77 14.22 0.93 -6.92
C TYR A 77 13.42 0.29 -5.78
N ASP A 78 13.84 0.57 -4.54
CA ASP A 78 13.12 0.18 -3.33
C ASP A 78 12.67 1.44 -2.61
N VAL A 79 11.37 1.53 -2.29
CA VAL A 79 10.81 2.69 -1.60
C VAL A 79 11.05 2.53 -0.10
N ILE A 80 11.66 3.54 0.51
CA ILE A 80 11.90 3.55 1.95
C ILE A 80 10.65 4.06 2.66
N SER A 81 10.20 3.33 3.69
CA SER A 81 9.16 3.78 4.63
C SER A 81 7.81 4.13 3.99
N LEU A 82 7.33 3.28 3.08
CA LEU A 82 6.10 3.49 2.29
C LEU A 82 4.87 3.91 3.11
N PHE A 83 4.69 3.39 4.33
CA PHE A 83 3.52 3.70 5.16
C PHE A 83 3.68 4.94 6.05
N THR A 84 4.90 5.25 6.48
CA THR A 84 5.17 6.33 7.44
C THR A 84 5.69 7.60 6.77
N ASN A 85 6.02 7.54 5.48
CA ASN A 85 6.49 8.67 4.70
C ASN A 85 5.47 9.10 3.63
N VAL A 86 4.17 9.06 4.00
CA VAL A 86 3.08 9.52 3.13
C VAL A 86 2.71 10.96 3.53
N PRO A 87 2.78 11.94 2.61
CA PRO A 87 2.35 13.30 2.89
C PRO A 87 0.84 13.34 3.10
N MET A 88 0.42 13.59 4.34
CA MET A 88 -0.99 13.49 4.76
C MET A 88 -1.91 14.45 3.99
N GLU A 89 -1.44 15.67 3.72
CA GLU A 89 -2.21 16.67 2.95
C GLU A 89 -2.53 16.20 1.54
N LEU A 90 -1.55 15.60 0.86
CA LEU A 90 -1.75 15.06 -0.49
C LEU A 90 -2.65 13.82 -0.46
N ALA A 91 -2.53 12.97 0.55
CA ALA A 91 -3.38 11.78 0.69
C ALA A 91 -4.85 12.18 0.89
N VAL A 92 -5.14 13.10 1.82
CA VAL A 92 -6.51 13.59 2.08
C VAL A 92 -7.05 14.33 0.86
N GLY A 93 -6.25 15.19 0.22
CA GLY A 93 -6.64 15.88 -1.00
C GLY A 93 -6.93 14.93 -2.17
N GLY A 94 -6.17 13.83 -2.27
CA GLY A 94 -6.40 12.76 -3.25
C GLY A 94 -7.73 12.04 -3.04
N ILE A 95 -8.02 11.64 -1.80
CA ILE A 95 -9.29 10.99 -1.43
C ILE A 95 -10.50 11.89 -1.76
N GLY A 96 -10.41 13.18 -1.44
CA GLY A 96 -11.47 14.14 -1.75
C GLY A 96 -11.80 14.22 -3.24
N LYS A 97 -10.77 14.18 -4.11
CA LYS A 97 -10.95 14.12 -5.57
C LYS A 97 -11.58 12.80 -5.99
N SER A 98 -11.06 11.67 -5.53
CA SER A 98 -11.56 10.33 -5.90
C SER A 98 -13.04 10.11 -5.54
N ILE A 99 -13.48 10.57 -4.36
CA ILE A 99 -14.89 10.43 -3.94
C ILE A 99 -15.81 11.33 -4.79
N SER A 100 -15.33 12.47 -5.28
CA SER A 100 -16.12 13.32 -6.19
C SER A 100 -16.37 12.70 -7.57
N PHE A 101 -15.55 11.73 -8.00
CA PHE A 101 -15.74 11.00 -9.27
C PHE A 101 -16.81 9.90 -9.20
N VAL A 102 -17.25 9.51 -7.99
CA VAL A 102 -18.27 8.45 -7.77
C VAL A 102 -19.70 9.03 -7.73
N LYS A 103 -19.85 10.35 -7.66
CA LYS A 103 -21.15 11.05 -7.76
C LYS A 103 -21.48 11.41 -9.20
#